data_AF-A0A3L7P156-F1
#
_entry.id   AF-A0A3L7P156-F1
#
_cell.length_a   1.000
_cell.length_b   1.000
_cell.length_c   1.000
_cell.angle_alpha   90.00
_cell.angle_beta   90.00
_cell.angle_gamma   90.00
#
_symmetry.space_group_name_H-M   'P 1'
#
loop_
_entity.id
_entity.type
_entity.pdbx_description
1 polymer ?
#
loop_
_entity_poly.entity_id
_entity_poly.type
_entity_poly.pdbx_seq_one_letter_code
_entity_poly.pdbx_strand_id
1 'polypeptide(L)'
;MGGYATATRLSTWRQIWSLAAGPLAGLALAFVIFWVRFALQKFSPDVFSQLPALNPFFDMLLFSGIVINLMNLIPALPLDGGQIMATLVNHYGRRGQNSTVLTMQISIASAGAVAMWCAYCLNNSKPVIPFSFYRLLPAQQAIELAMLQPDPRFMMLFFGILCAQGVIAYNNVRTWR
;
A
#
# COMPACT_ATOMS: atom_id res chain seq x y z
N MET A 1 -11.29 26.71 -5.50
CA MET A 1 -12.42 26.50 -4.58
C MET A 1 -12.77 25.03 -4.59
N GLY A 2 -12.13 24.23 -3.73
CA GLY A 2 -12.43 22.81 -3.58
C GLY A 2 -13.53 22.64 -2.53
N GLY A 3 -14.66 22.04 -2.92
CA GLY A 3 -15.76 21.77 -2.01
C GLY A 3 -15.33 20.77 -0.94
N TYR A 4 -15.08 21.26 0.27
CA TYR A 4 -15.02 20.39 1.44
C TYR A 4 -16.44 19.91 1.69
N ALA A 5 -16.72 18.68 1.27
CA ALA A 5 -17.94 17.99 1.68
C ALA A 5 -17.93 17.96 3.22
N THR A 6 -18.78 18.76 3.83
CA THR A 6 -19.08 18.78 5.26
C THR A 6 -19.81 17.47 5.58
N ALA A 7 -19.06 16.36 5.61
CA ALA A 7 -19.58 15.11 6.13
C ALA A 7 -19.87 15.32 7.61
N THR A 8 -21.16 15.20 7.97
CA THR A 8 -21.65 14.96 9.32
C THR A 8 -20.63 14.15 10.11
N ARG A 9 -20.23 14.60 11.31
CA ARG A 9 -19.23 13.92 12.17
C ARG A 9 -19.56 12.42 12.28
N LEU A 10 -18.98 11.61 11.40
CA LEU A 10 -19.02 10.16 11.47
C LEU A 10 -18.18 9.77 12.69
N SER A 11 -18.57 8.72 13.40
CA SER A 11 -17.73 8.21 14.48
C SER A 11 -16.36 7.86 13.90
N THR A 12 -15.30 8.14 14.66
CA THR A 12 -13.91 7.90 14.26
C THR A 12 -13.72 6.50 13.64
N TRP A 13 -14.39 5.49 14.20
CA TRP A 13 -14.37 4.13 13.69
C TRP A 13 -15.04 3.99 12.32
N ARG A 14 -16.19 4.63 12.06
CA ARG A 14 -16.80 4.62 10.71
C ARG A 14 -15.91 5.28 9.67
N GLN A 15 -15.15 6.30 10.05
CA GLN A 15 -14.20 6.94 9.14
C GLN A 15 -13.01 6.02 8.83
N ILE A 16 -12.45 5.34 9.84
CA ILE A 16 -11.39 4.33 9.65
C ILE A 16 -11.87 3.19 8.76
N TRP A 17 -13.07 2.65 9.00
CA TRP A 17 -13.65 1.59 8.18
C TRP A 17 -13.91 2.06 6.73
N SER A 18 -14.35 3.30 6.53
CA SER A 18 -14.53 3.86 5.18
C SER A 18 -13.21 4.05 4.43
N LEU A 19 -12.15 4.48 5.12
CA LEU A 19 -10.81 4.64 4.53
C LEU A 19 -10.15 3.29 4.27
N ALA A 20 -10.33 2.33 5.17
CA ALA A 20 -9.84 0.97 5.02
C ALA A 20 -10.61 0.19 3.93
N ALA A 21 -11.88 0.53 3.68
CA ALA A 21 -12.71 -0.14 2.68
C ALA A 21 -12.10 -0.10 1.27
N GLY A 22 -11.38 0.95 0.89
CA GLY A 22 -10.69 1.03 -0.41
C GLY A 22 -9.60 -0.04 -0.55
N PRO A 23 -8.50 0.04 0.23
CA PRO A 23 -7.43 -0.97 0.19
C PRO A 23 -7.92 -2.39 0.48
N LEU A 24 -8.88 -2.56 1.40
CA LEU A 24 -9.44 -3.87 1.73
C LEU A 24 -10.28 -4.47 0.59
N ALA A 25 -11.07 -3.66 -0.12
CA ALA A 25 -11.82 -4.15 -1.29
C ALA A 25 -10.87 -4.63 -2.39
N GLY A 26 -9.77 -3.91 -2.61
CA GLY A 26 -8.75 -4.31 -3.58
C GLY A 26 -8.01 -5.59 -3.18
N LEU A 27 -7.69 -5.78 -1.89
CA LEU A 27 -7.12 -7.03 -1.38
C LEU A 27 -8.13 -8.19 -1.43
N ALA A 28 -9.40 -7.95 -1.13
CA ALA A 28 -10.46 -8.97 -1.24
C ALA A 28 -10.65 -9.42 -2.70
N LEU A 29 -10.63 -8.47 -3.64
CA LEU A 29 -10.67 -8.76 -5.07
C LEU A 29 -9.44 -9.57 -5.49
N ALA A 30 -8.24 -9.21 -5.03
CA ALA A 30 -7.03 -9.99 -5.30
C ALA A 30 -7.14 -11.42 -4.77
N PHE A 31 -7.73 -11.62 -3.58
CA PHE A 31 -7.96 -12.94 -3.00
C PHE A 31 -8.93 -13.78 -3.85
N VAL A 32 -10.02 -13.18 -4.32
CA VAL A 32 -10.98 -13.85 -5.22
C VAL A 32 -10.29 -14.25 -6.52
N ILE A 33 -9.52 -13.34 -7.13
CA ILE A 33 -8.78 -13.62 -8.37
C ILE A 33 -7.76 -14.75 -8.18
N PHE A 34 -7.04 -14.73 -7.07
CA PHE A 34 -6.12 -15.79 -6.71
C PHE A 34 -6.83 -17.14 -6.58
N TRP A 35 -8.00 -17.16 -5.92
CA TRP A 35 -8.79 -18.37 -5.74
C TRP A 35 -9.35 -18.91 -7.06
N VAL A 36 -9.86 -18.02 -7.94
CA VAL A 36 -10.32 -18.38 -9.28
C VAL A 36 -9.19 -18.99 -10.11
N ARG A 37 -8.00 -18.37 -10.08
CA ARG A 37 -6.82 -18.88 -10.77
C ARG A 37 -6.44 -20.27 -10.25
N PHE A 38 -6.42 -20.46 -8.93
CA PHE A 38 -6.14 -21.75 -8.30
C PHE A 38 -7.16 -22.83 -8.71
N ALA A 39 -8.46 -22.49 -8.73
CA ALA A 39 -9.52 -23.40 -9.16
C ALA A 39 -9.36 -23.79 -10.64
N LEU A 40 -9.09 -22.83 -11.53
CA LEU A 40 -8.88 -23.09 -12.96
C LEU A 40 -7.68 -24.01 -13.19
N GLN A 41 -6.55 -23.78 -12.50
CA GLN A 41 -5.37 -24.64 -12.61
C GLN A 41 -5.64 -26.08 -12.14
N LYS A 42 -6.49 -26.25 -11.12
CA LYS A 42 -6.81 -27.59 -10.57
C LYS A 42 -7.83 -28.36 -11.41
N PHE A 43 -8.85 -27.68 -11.94
CA PHE A 43 -9.97 -28.33 -12.63
C PHE A 43 -9.84 -28.34 -14.15
N SER A 44 -9.11 -27.40 -14.75
CA SER A 44 -9.01 -27.27 -16.22
C SER A 44 -7.66 -26.68 -16.63
N PRO A 45 -6.57 -27.45 -16.49
CA PRO A 45 -5.21 -26.97 -16.79
C PRO A 45 -5.04 -26.54 -18.26
N ASP A 46 -5.86 -27.09 -19.17
CA ASP A 46 -5.79 -26.82 -20.62
C ASP A 46 -6.20 -25.38 -21.00
N VAL A 47 -6.88 -24.65 -20.12
CA VAL A 47 -7.30 -23.27 -20.40
C VAL A 47 -6.09 -22.34 -20.55
N PHE A 48 -5.03 -22.58 -19.78
CA PHE A 48 -3.82 -21.77 -19.82
C PHE A 48 -2.91 -22.10 -21.01
N SER A 49 -2.99 -23.33 -21.56
CA SER A 49 -2.26 -23.71 -22.77
C SER A 49 -2.97 -23.23 -24.04
N GLN A 50 -4.30 -23.15 -24.03
CA GLN A 50 -5.10 -22.65 -25.15
C GLN A 50 -5.09 -21.12 -25.26
N LEU A 51 -5.04 -20.41 -24.13
CA LEU A 51 -5.02 -18.94 -24.07
C LEU A 51 -3.81 -18.45 -23.25
N PRO A 52 -2.63 -18.31 -23.88
CA PRO A 52 -1.43 -17.84 -23.18
C PRO A 52 -1.55 -16.40 -22.64
N ALA A 53 -2.50 -15.61 -23.15
CA ALA A 53 -2.79 -14.25 -22.68
C ALA A 53 -3.47 -14.19 -21.31
N LEU A 54 -4.02 -15.30 -20.78
CA LEU A 54 -4.67 -15.32 -19.48
C LEU A 54 -3.67 -15.19 -18.32
N ASN A 55 -2.48 -15.77 -18.44
CA ASN A 55 -1.44 -15.66 -17.42
C ASN A 55 -1.06 -14.19 -17.13
N PRO A 56 -0.58 -13.39 -18.11
CA PRO A 56 -0.22 -11.99 -17.85
C PRO A 56 -1.42 -11.13 -17.42
N PHE A 57 -2.64 -11.49 -17.82
CA PHE A 57 -3.85 -10.79 -17.38
C PHE A 57 -4.10 -10.99 -15.87
N PHE A 58 -4.06 -12.24 -15.41
CA PHE A 58 -4.18 -12.55 -13.98
C PHE A 58 -3.03 -11.95 -13.16
N ASP A 59 -1.82 -11.96 -13.70
CA ASP A 59 -0.65 -11.37 -13.04
C ASP A 59 -0.81 -9.85 -12.88
N MET A 60 -1.24 -9.13 -13.92
CA MET A 60 -1.45 -7.69 -13.85
C MET A 60 -2.58 -7.31 -12.87
N LEU A 61 -3.65 -8.11 -12.84
CA LEU A 61 -4.75 -7.95 -11.87
C LEU A 61 -4.30 -8.19 -10.43
N LEU A 62 -3.53 -9.25 -10.18
CA LEU A 62 -2.99 -9.54 -8.86
C LEU A 62 -1.97 -8.48 -8.43
N PHE A 63 -1.17 -7.95 -9.36
CA PHE A 63 -0.23 -6.87 -9.08
C PHE A 63 -0.97 -5.62 -8.61
N SER A 64 -1.98 -5.20 -9.38
CA SER A 64 -2.81 -4.06 -9.02
C SER A 64 -3.57 -4.30 -7.71
N GLY A 65 -4.09 -5.51 -7.50
CA GLY A 65 -4.87 -5.87 -6.31
C GLY A 65 -4.03 -6.01 -5.04
N ILE A 66 -2.75 -6.38 -5.14
CA ILE A 66 -1.89 -6.61 -3.97
C ILE A 66 -0.94 -5.43 -3.77
N VAL A 67 -0.14 -5.10 -4.77
CA VAL A 67 0.95 -4.12 -4.62
C VAL A 67 0.43 -2.71 -4.41
N ILE A 68 -0.58 -2.27 -5.18
CA ILE A 68 -1.16 -0.92 -5.03
C ILE A 68 -1.89 -0.80 -3.69
N ASN A 69 -2.65 -1.83 -3.28
CA ASN A 69 -3.38 -1.78 -2.01
C ASN A 69 -2.45 -1.88 -0.80
N LEU A 70 -1.36 -2.65 -0.88
CA LEU A 70 -0.31 -2.66 0.14
C LEU A 70 0.43 -1.31 0.20
N MET A 71 0.73 -0.69 -0.94
CA MET A 71 1.25 0.68 -0.97
C MET A 71 0.31 1.63 -0.26
N ASN A 72 -0.99 1.59 -0.59
CA ASN A 72 -2.01 2.45 -0.02
C ASN A 72 -2.18 2.26 1.49
N LEU A 73 -1.77 1.11 2.06
CA LEU A 73 -1.83 0.86 3.49
C LEU A 73 -0.61 1.40 4.25
N ILE A 74 0.45 1.83 3.57
CA ILE A 74 1.63 2.42 4.21
C ILE A 74 1.22 3.73 4.92
N PRO A 75 1.68 3.97 6.17
CA PRO A 75 1.29 5.15 6.96
C PRO A 75 1.94 6.47 6.49
N ALA A 76 2.01 6.70 5.18
CA ALA A 76 2.54 7.90 4.55
C ALA A 76 1.39 8.73 3.95
N LEU A 77 1.31 10.03 4.27
CA LEU A 77 0.40 10.95 3.59
C LEU A 77 0.91 11.20 2.16
N PRO A 78 0.05 11.26 1.12
CA PRO A 78 -1.42 11.34 1.14
C PRO A 78 -2.17 9.99 1.08
N LEU A 79 -1.50 8.84 1.25
CA LEU A 79 -2.10 7.51 1.06
C LEU A 79 -3.15 7.20 2.14
N ASP A 80 -4.05 6.27 1.85
CA ASP A 80 -5.17 5.88 2.73
C ASP A 80 -4.67 5.44 4.12
N GLY A 81 -3.55 4.74 4.20
CA GLY A 81 -2.88 4.32 5.44
C GLY A 81 -2.41 5.50 6.28
N GLY A 82 -1.95 6.58 5.64
CA GLY A 82 -1.62 7.85 6.31
C GLY A 82 -2.86 8.53 6.89
N GLN A 83 -4.00 8.47 6.20
CA GLN A 83 -5.27 9.02 6.70
C GLN A 83 -5.88 8.19 7.85
N ILE A 84 -5.76 6.87 7.77
CA ILE A 84 -6.15 5.96 8.87
C ILE A 84 -5.31 6.27 10.11
N MET A 85 -3.99 6.40 9.94
CA MET A 85 -3.10 6.76 11.04
C MET A 85 -3.42 8.14 11.61
N ALA A 86 -3.69 9.15 10.77
CA ALA A 86 -4.09 10.48 11.23
C ALA A 86 -5.35 10.42 12.11
N THR A 87 -6.33 9.62 11.69
CA THR A 87 -7.57 9.39 12.44
C THR A 87 -7.31 8.65 13.77
N LEU A 88 -6.42 7.66 13.78
CA LEU A 88 -6.03 6.92 15.00
C LEU A 88 -5.27 7.81 16.00
N VAL A 89 -4.29 8.59 15.52
CA VAL A 89 -3.53 9.53 16.35
C VAL A 89 -4.43 10.62 16.92
N ASN A 90 -5.44 11.08 16.17
CA ASN A 90 -6.42 12.04 16.67
C ASN A 90 -7.38 11.43 17.71
N HIS A 91 -7.66 10.13 17.63
CA HIS A 91 -8.57 9.44 18.55
C HIS A 91 -7.89 9.03 19.86
N TYR A 92 -6.70 8.43 19.78
CA TYR A 92 -5.93 7.97 20.95
C TYR A 92 -5.01 9.05 21.52
N GLY A 93 -4.70 10.10 20.75
CA GLY A 93 -3.86 11.21 21.21
C GLY A 93 -4.54 12.02 22.30
N ARG A 94 -3.74 12.50 23.26
CA ARG A 94 -4.20 13.42 24.31
C ARG A 94 -4.83 14.66 23.66
N ARG A 95 -6.11 14.93 23.97
CA ARG A 95 -6.85 16.15 23.60
C ARG A 95 -5.99 17.37 23.96
N GLY A 96 -5.43 18.04 22.96
CA GLY A 96 -4.57 19.23 23.13
C GLY A 96 -3.12 19.09 22.67
N GLN A 97 -2.63 17.89 22.33
CA GLN A 97 -1.34 17.74 21.64
C GLN A 97 -1.47 17.94 20.13
N ASN A 98 -0.35 18.27 19.49
CA ASN A 98 -0.23 18.43 18.05
C ASN A 98 -0.36 17.11 17.28
N SER A 99 -1.53 16.48 17.32
CA SER A 99 -1.82 15.22 16.62
C SER A 99 -1.45 15.28 15.14
N THR A 100 -1.60 16.45 14.52
CA THR A 100 -1.18 16.73 13.13
C THR A 100 0.33 16.62 12.93
N VAL A 101 1.12 17.12 13.88
CA VAL A 101 2.59 17.11 13.82
C VAL A 101 3.13 15.69 14.02
N LEU A 102 2.56 14.94 14.97
CA LEU A 102 2.91 13.53 15.17
C LEU A 102 2.56 12.69 13.94
N THR A 103 1.39 12.92 13.34
CA THR A 103 0.99 12.24 12.10
C THR A 103 1.98 12.51 10.97
N MET A 104 2.36 13.78 10.77
CA MET A 104 3.35 14.15 9.75
C MET A 104 4.72 13.50 10.02
N GLN A 105 5.18 13.47 11.27
CA GLN A 105 6.44 12.82 11.64
C GLN A 105 6.44 11.32 11.33
N ILE A 106 5.36 10.60 11.67
CA ILE A 106 5.27 9.16 11.39
C ILE A 106 5.17 8.92 9.88
N SER A 107 4.50 9.79 9.13
CA SER A 107 4.47 9.71 7.67
C SER A 107 5.82 9.95 7.01
N ILE A 108 6.59 10.94 7.47
CA ILE A 108 7.96 11.17 7.00
C ILE A 108 8.85 9.97 7.34
N ALA A 109 8.77 9.47 8.58
CA ALA A 109 9.57 8.34 9.04
C ALA A 109 9.24 7.06 8.25
N SER A 110 7.97 6.75 8.02
CA SER A 110 7.55 5.58 7.25
C SER A 110 7.91 5.68 5.77
N ALA A 111 7.67 6.83 5.12
CA ALA A 111 8.08 7.04 3.73
C ALA A 111 9.60 6.95 3.56
N GLY A 112 10.36 7.55 4.49
CA GLY A 112 11.82 7.49 4.52
C GLY A 112 12.34 6.07 4.73
N ALA A 113 11.75 5.30 5.65
CA ALA A 113 12.12 3.91 5.90
C ALA A 113 11.87 3.03 4.66
N VAL A 114 10.73 3.22 3.97
CA VAL A 114 10.42 2.49 2.73
C VAL A 114 11.39 2.87 1.61
N ALA A 115 11.70 4.15 1.44
CA ALA A 115 12.68 4.61 0.44
C ALA A 115 14.08 4.04 0.73
N MET A 116 14.51 4.02 1.99
CA MET A 116 15.79 3.45 2.41
C MET A 116 15.83 1.93 2.21
N TRP A 117 14.74 1.22 2.51
CA TRP A 117 14.60 -0.21 2.22
C TRP A 117 14.73 -0.48 0.73
N CYS A 118 14.05 0.29 -0.12
CA CYS A 118 14.14 0.16 -1.57
C CYS A 118 15.57 0.43 -2.10
N ALA A 119 16.26 1.43 -1.55
CA ALA A 119 17.66 1.70 -1.87
C ALA A 119 18.59 0.54 -1.46
N TYR A 120 18.36 -0.07 -0.29
CA TYR A 120 19.08 -1.26 0.15
C TYR A 120 18.81 -2.46 -0.76
N CYS A 121 17.56 -2.68 -1.16
CA CYS A 121 17.18 -3.73 -2.12
C CYS A 121 17.84 -3.53 -3.48
N LEU A 122 17.87 -2.29 -3.98
CA LEU A 122 18.50 -1.93 -5.25
C LEU A 122 20.01 -2.21 -5.23
N ASN A 123 20.69 -1.87 -4.12
CA ASN A 123 22.14 -2.08 -4.01
C ASN A 123 22.53 -3.56 -3.88
N ASN A 124 21.66 -4.40 -3.29
CA ASN A 124 21.92 -5.83 -3.09
C ASN A 124 21.26 -6.73 -4.12
N SER A 125 20.62 -6.17 -5.16
CA SER A 125 19.79 -6.90 -6.13
C SER A 125 18.77 -7.84 -5.47
N LYS A 126 18.26 -7.43 -4.31
CA LYS A 126 17.28 -8.21 -3.53
C LYS A 126 15.86 -7.77 -3.89
N PRO A 127 14.90 -8.71 -3.84
CA PRO A 127 13.51 -8.39 -4.08
C PRO A 127 12.94 -7.44 -3.04
N VAL A 128 12.05 -6.53 -3.44
CA VAL A 128 11.41 -5.54 -2.52
C VAL A 128 10.51 -6.24 -1.51
N ILE A 129 9.75 -7.24 -1.98
CA ILE A 129 8.88 -8.09 -1.15
C ILE A 129 9.63 -9.41 -0.90
N PRO A 130 9.92 -9.77 0.37
CA PRO A 130 10.68 -10.98 0.66
C PRO A 130 9.89 -12.23 0.27
N PHE A 131 10.56 -13.19 -0.39
CA PHE A 131 9.99 -14.46 -0.83
C PHE A 131 9.34 -15.27 0.31
N SER A 132 9.76 -15.03 1.55
CA SER A 132 9.14 -15.60 2.76
C SER A 132 7.65 -15.31 2.87
N PHE A 133 7.17 -14.18 2.34
CA PHE A 133 5.76 -13.83 2.30
C PHE A 133 4.96 -14.79 1.40
N TYR A 134 5.59 -15.28 0.34
CA TYR A 134 4.98 -16.19 -0.62
C TYR A 134 5.16 -17.67 -0.28
N ARG A 135 5.85 -18.00 0.83
CA ARG A 135 6.07 -19.40 1.25
C ARG A 135 4.77 -20.13 1.59
N LEU A 136 3.72 -19.40 1.93
CA LEU A 136 2.40 -19.96 2.20
C LEU A 136 1.67 -20.43 0.92
N LEU A 137 2.16 -20.01 -0.26
CA LEU A 137 1.54 -20.26 -1.56
C LEU A 137 2.20 -21.46 -2.27
N PRO A 138 1.46 -22.21 -3.11
CA PRO A 138 2.00 -23.24 -3.98
C PRO A 138 3.17 -22.74 -4.83
N ALA A 139 4.19 -23.58 -5.03
CA ALA A 139 5.50 -23.19 -5.57
C ALA A 139 5.45 -22.45 -6.93
N GLN A 140 4.54 -22.84 -7.83
CA GLN A 140 4.40 -22.16 -9.13
C GLN A 140 3.86 -20.73 -9.01
N GLN A 141 2.87 -20.53 -8.14
CA GLN A 141 2.28 -19.20 -7.90
C GLN A 141 3.23 -18.31 -7.10
N ALA A 142 4.01 -18.88 -6.18
CA ALA A 142 5.02 -18.15 -5.42
C ALA A 142 6.14 -17.58 -6.32
N ILE A 143 6.54 -18.32 -7.36
CA ILE A 143 7.55 -17.86 -8.33
C ILE A 143 7.00 -16.71 -9.18
N GLU A 144 5.77 -16.81 -9.66
CA GLU A 144 5.17 -15.75 -10.46
C GLU A 144 4.88 -14.48 -9.64
N LEU A 145 4.35 -14.60 -8.42
CA LEU A 145 4.20 -13.46 -7.51
C LEU A 145 5.57 -12.87 -7.12
N ALA A 146 6.62 -13.68 -7.06
CA ALA A 146 7.98 -13.19 -6.87
C ALA A 146 8.54 -12.49 -8.09
N MET A 147 8.10 -12.81 -9.31
CA MET A 147 8.40 -12.01 -10.51
C MET A 147 7.58 -10.71 -10.53
N LEU A 148 6.43 -10.70 -9.87
CA LEU A 148 5.50 -9.59 -9.76
C LEU A 148 5.95 -8.55 -8.71
N GLN A 149 7.17 -8.03 -8.89
CA GLN A 149 7.74 -7.04 -7.97
C GLN A 149 7.63 -5.63 -8.53
N PRO A 150 7.26 -4.66 -7.70
CA PRO A 150 7.37 -3.26 -8.09
C PRO A 150 8.83 -2.90 -8.34
N ASP A 151 9.08 -2.10 -9.37
CA ASP A 151 10.42 -1.65 -9.68
C ASP A 151 11.01 -0.90 -8.46
N PRO A 152 12.14 -1.35 -7.89
CA PRO A 152 12.73 -0.75 -6.69
C PRO A 152 13.03 0.73 -6.89
N ARG A 153 13.37 1.15 -8.13
CA ARG A 153 13.67 2.54 -8.45
C ARG A 153 12.43 3.41 -8.41
N PHE A 154 11.32 2.91 -8.95
CA PHE A 154 10.03 3.61 -8.89
C PHE A 154 9.59 3.82 -7.44
N MET A 155 9.65 2.77 -6.63
CA MET A 155 9.29 2.86 -5.20
C MET A 155 10.18 3.82 -4.44
N MET A 156 11.50 3.74 -4.64
CA MET A 156 12.47 4.65 -4.01
C MET A 156 12.17 6.12 -4.35
N LEU A 157 11.94 6.43 -5.64
CA LEU A 157 11.63 7.78 -6.08
C LEU A 157 10.29 8.27 -5.53
N PHE A 158 9.25 7.45 -5.61
CA PHE A 158 7.91 7.81 -5.14
C PHE A 158 7.90 8.10 -3.64
N PHE A 159 8.40 7.17 -2.81
CA PHE A 159 8.45 7.37 -1.36
C PHE A 159 9.49 8.43 -0.95
N GLY A 160 10.56 8.61 -1.73
CA GLY A 160 11.52 9.70 -1.54
C GLY A 160 10.90 11.08 -1.72
N ILE A 161 10.09 11.26 -2.76
CA ILE A 161 9.33 12.50 -3.01
C ILE A 161 8.31 12.73 -1.88
N LEU A 162 7.57 11.69 -1.47
CA LEU A 162 6.61 11.81 -0.36
C LEU A 162 7.29 12.21 0.96
N CYS A 163 8.45 11.64 1.25
CA CYS A 163 9.25 12.02 2.41
C CYS A 163 9.66 13.50 2.34
N ALA A 164 10.18 13.96 1.18
CA ALA A 164 10.57 15.35 0.99
C ALA A 164 9.38 16.32 1.13
N GLN A 165 8.23 15.99 0.54
CA GLN A 165 7.00 16.77 0.68
C GLN A 165 6.54 16.84 2.14
N GLY A 166 6.62 15.72 2.87
CA GLY A 166 6.30 15.68 4.30
C GLY A 166 7.20 16.60 5.12
N VAL A 167 8.51 16.62 4.86
CA VAL A 167 9.47 17.49 5.56
C VAL A 167 9.18 18.96 5.29
N ILE A 168 8.90 19.34 4.04
CA ILE A 168 8.53 20.72 3.68
C ILE A 168 7.25 21.14 4.41
N ALA A 169 6.23 20.28 4.40
CA ALA A 169 4.97 20.55 5.10
C ALA A 169 5.16 20.69 6.62
N TYR A 170 6.00 19.84 7.22
CA TYR A 170 6.34 19.92 8.64
C TYR A 170 7.04 21.23 9.00
N ASN A 171 8.02 21.66 8.20
CA ASN A 171 8.73 22.91 8.41
C ASN A 171 7.80 24.12 8.32
N ASN A 172 6.89 24.12 7.34
CA ASN A 172 5.88 25.18 7.21
C ASN A 172 5.00 25.27 8.47
N VAL A 173 4.52 24.15 8.99
CA VAL A 173 3.70 24.15 10.23
C VAL A 173 4.47 24.67 11.44
N ARG A 174 5.79 24.43 11.49
CA ARG A 174 6.66 24.94 12.56
C ARG A 174 6.91 26.45 12.46
N THR A 175 7.01 27.01 11.26
CA THR A 175 7.25 28.46 11.06
C THR A 175 6.05 29.34 11.43
N TRP A 176 4.83 28.78 11.46
CA TRP A 176 3.61 29.52 11.85
C TRP A 176 3.32 29.48 13.36
N ARG A 177 4.21 28.92 14.17
CA ARG A 177 4.14 28.88 15.64
C ARG A 177 5.24 29.72 16.24
#